data_AF-A0A945DNS6-F1
#
_entry.id   AF-A0A945DNS6-F1
#
_cell.length_a   1.000
_cell.length_b   1.000
_cell.length_c   1.000
_cell.angle_alpha   90.00
_cell.angle_beta   90.00
_cell.angle_gamma   90.00
#
_symmetry.space_group_name_H-M   'P 1'
#
loop_
_entity.id
_entity.type
_entity.pdbx_description
1 polymer ?
#
loop_
_entity_poly.entity_id
_entity_poly.type
_entity_poly.pdbx_seq_one_letter_code
_entity_poly.pdbx_strand_id
1 'polypeptide(L)'
;MSKKCTPDSEHNSTCIVLLIAGHETTTHLIGNGMHLLLEHPEQMQKLRDDISLLPNAIEEMLRIEPPVQFTVRTELEDIELSDSLFIQAGIGYLNTEVLDAGTLVTPVEGAPLSGSPELTLTGLVVKSIPIGDHLLSLQTDFRWKDETQKDESGSSLTRVEDNTIINARVTYAFGDDDQYELAIWGENLTGEKVRLTIGDNATLNYQMQCNGNPGMAFYGANFRVAF
;
A
#
# COMPACT_ATOMS: atom_id res chain seq x y z
N MET A 1 14.20 38.90 -1.59
CA MET A 1 15.53 38.29 -1.85
C MET A 1 15.31 36.89 -2.39
N SER A 2 15.64 36.64 -3.66
CA SER A 2 15.53 35.31 -4.28
C SER A 2 16.67 34.44 -3.75
N LYS A 3 16.34 33.42 -2.93
CA LYS A 3 17.28 32.35 -2.61
C LYS A 3 17.49 31.56 -3.89
N LYS A 4 18.69 31.65 -4.48
CA LYS A 4 19.10 30.76 -5.56
C LYS A 4 19.35 29.36 -4.98
N CYS A 5 18.68 28.34 -5.50
CA CYS A 5 19.03 26.94 -5.24
C CYS A 5 20.52 26.73 -5.59
N THR A 6 21.28 26.19 -4.64
CA THR A 6 22.68 25.81 -4.85
C THR A 6 22.74 24.38 -5.43
N PRO A 7 23.61 24.10 -6.41
CA PRO A 7 23.70 22.77 -7.05
C PRO A 7 24.04 21.62 -6.08
N ASP A 8 24.78 21.88 -5.00
CA ASP A 8 25.31 20.82 -4.13
C ASP A 8 24.19 20.11 -3.32
N SER A 9 23.15 20.85 -2.93
CA SER A 9 21.98 20.28 -2.21
C SER A 9 21.09 19.42 -3.11
N GLU A 10 21.05 19.70 -4.42
CA GLU A 10 20.28 18.89 -5.37
C GLU A 10 21.00 17.59 -5.73
N HIS A 11 22.33 17.61 -5.85
CA HIS A 11 23.13 16.40 -6.04
C HIS A 11 22.95 15.43 -4.87
N ASN A 12 23.06 15.90 -3.63
CA ASN A 12 22.90 15.06 -2.44
C ASN A 12 21.46 14.53 -2.30
N SER A 13 20.45 15.39 -2.51
CA SER A 13 19.05 14.98 -2.47
C SER A 13 18.72 13.93 -3.53
N THR A 14 19.26 14.07 -4.74
CA THR A 14 19.06 13.11 -5.83
C THR A 14 19.70 11.77 -5.51
N CYS A 15 20.92 11.77 -4.96
CA CYS A 15 21.59 10.54 -4.53
C CYS A 15 20.80 9.80 -3.43
N ILE A 16 20.24 10.54 -2.48
CA ILE A 16 19.42 9.98 -1.39
C ILE A 16 18.12 9.37 -1.94
N VAL A 17 17.42 10.08 -2.83
CA VAL A 17 16.19 9.57 -3.46
C VAL A 17 16.47 8.30 -4.25
N LEU A 18 17.53 8.26 -5.07
CA LEU A 18 17.90 7.08 -5.83
C LEU A 18 18.26 5.89 -4.92
N LEU A 19 18.97 6.15 -3.82
CA LEU A 19 19.33 5.13 -2.85
C LEU A 19 18.09 4.53 -2.18
N ILE A 20 17.19 5.36 -1.65
CA ILE A 20 16.00 4.88 -0.93
C ILE A 20 15.01 4.21 -1.90
N ALA A 21 14.69 4.87 -3.02
CA ALA A 21 13.73 4.37 -4.00
C ALA A 21 14.17 3.04 -4.60
N GLY A 22 15.48 2.84 -4.83
CA GLY A 22 16.01 1.57 -5.32
C GLY A 22 16.14 0.51 -4.23
N HIS A 23 16.52 0.88 -3.01
CA HIS A 23 16.79 -0.07 -1.93
C HIS A 23 15.52 -0.68 -1.35
N GLU A 24 14.54 0.13 -0.97
CA GLU A 24 13.32 -0.35 -0.30
C GLU A 24 12.47 -1.21 -1.23
N THR A 25 12.25 -0.74 -2.46
CA THR A 25 11.40 -1.44 -3.44
C THR A 25 12.00 -2.79 -3.86
N THR A 26 13.32 -2.85 -4.07
CA THR A 26 14.00 -4.10 -4.44
C THR A 26 14.00 -5.08 -3.27
N THR A 27 14.26 -4.60 -2.05
CA THR A 27 14.27 -5.46 -0.85
C THR A 27 12.88 -6.04 -0.57
N HIS A 28 11.84 -5.21 -0.68
CA HIS A 28 10.45 -5.68 -0.55
C HIS A 28 10.05 -6.66 -1.65
N LEU A 29 10.44 -6.43 -2.91
CA LEU A 29 10.15 -7.39 -3.98
C LEU A 29 10.77 -8.76 -3.70
N ILE A 30 12.03 -8.78 -3.26
CA ILE A 30 12.73 -10.02 -2.93
C ILE A 30 12.08 -10.72 -1.73
N GLY A 31 11.72 -9.96 -0.68
CA GLY A 31 11.04 -10.47 0.50
C GLY A 31 9.67 -11.07 0.18
N ASN A 32 8.83 -10.30 -0.52
CA ASN A 32 7.49 -10.71 -0.93
C ASN A 32 7.55 -11.89 -1.90
N GLY A 33 8.47 -11.85 -2.88
CA GLY A 33 8.67 -12.94 -3.83
C GLY A 33 9.10 -14.23 -3.13
N MET A 34 10.00 -14.16 -2.14
CA MET A 34 10.38 -15.32 -1.35
C MET A 34 9.20 -15.85 -0.52
N HIS A 35 8.42 -14.95 0.08
CA HIS A 35 7.22 -15.33 0.83
C HIS A 35 6.20 -16.06 -0.06
N LEU A 36 5.89 -15.52 -1.25
CA LEU A 36 5.00 -16.14 -2.23
C LEU A 36 5.51 -17.52 -2.67
N LEU A 37 6.81 -17.69 -2.90
CA LEU A 37 7.38 -18.99 -3.25
C LEU A 37 7.30 -20.01 -2.11
N LEU A 38 7.40 -19.56 -0.86
CA LEU A 38 7.25 -20.42 0.31
C LEU A 38 5.79 -20.82 0.55
N GLU A 39 4.84 -19.95 0.23
CA GLU A 39 3.40 -20.27 0.28
C GLU A 39 2.96 -21.18 -0.88
N HIS A 40 3.64 -21.11 -2.03
CA HIS A 40 3.36 -21.90 -3.25
C HIS A 40 4.52 -22.83 -3.64
N PRO A 41 4.78 -23.90 -2.86
CA PRO A 41 5.95 -24.77 -3.06
C PRO A 41 5.98 -25.46 -4.44
N GLU A 42 4.84 -25.71 -5.07
CA GLU A 42 4.77 -26.23 -6.43
C GLU A 42 5.31 -25.26 -7.48
N GLN A 43 5.11 -23.94 -7.29
CA GLN A 43 5.67 -22.92 -8.18
C GLN A 43 7.16 -22.74 -7.91
N MET A 44 7.58 -22.79 -6.64
CA MET A 44 8.99 -22.82 -6.27
C MET A 44 9.74 -24.00 -6.91
N GLN A 45 9.12 -25.18 -6.95
CA GLN A 45 9.71 -26.35 -7.59
C GLN A 45 9.86 -26.16 -9.10
N LYS A 46 8.82 -25.64 -9.80
CA LYS A 46 8.91 -25.33 -11.24
C LYS A 46 10.03 -24.36 -11.57
N LEU A 47 10.22 -23.31 -10.76
CA LEU A 47 11.32 -22.35 -10.91
C LEU A 47 12.71 -22.97 -10.66
N ARG A 48 12.81 -23.93 -9.73
CA ARG A 48 14.05 -24.68 -9.49
C ARG A 48 14.38 -25.62 -10.63
N ASP A 49 13.36 -26.22 -11.24
CA ASP A 49 13.51 -27.14 -12.35
C ASP A 49 13.82 -26.40 -13.67
N ASP A 50 13.30 -25.18 -13.84
CA ASP A 50 13.55 -24.34 -15.00
C ASP A 50 13.67 -22.84 -14.64
N ILE A 51 14.92 -22.36 -14.56
CA ILE A 51 15.23 -20.96 -14.23
C ILE A 51 14.80 -19.98 -15.34
N SER A 52 14.53 -20.46 -16.56
CA SER A 52 14.09 -19.59 -17.65
C SER A 52 12.70 -18.97 -17.39
N LEU A 53 11.94 -19.51 -16.44
CA LEU A 53 10.66 -18.99 -15.97
C LEU A 53 10.79 -17.79 -15.02
N LEU A 54 11.99 -17.49 -14.53
CA LEU A 54 12.23 -16.43 -13.54
C LEU A 54 11.69 -15.06 -13.95
N PRO A 55 11.84 -14.58 -15.21
CA PRO A 55 11.25 -13.31 -15.62
C PRO A 55 9.72 -13.28 -15.44
N ASN A 56 9.02 -14.33 -15.85
CA ASN A 56 7.56 -14.42 -15.71
C ASN A 56 7.14 -14.50 -14.23
N ALA A 57 7.94 -15.19 -13.40
CA ALA A 57 7.68 -15.26 -11.97
C ALA A 57 7.81 -13.90 -11.28
N ILE A 58 8.78 -13.07 -11.69
CA ILE A 58 8.95 -11.71 -11.17
C ILE A 58 7.75 -10.85 -11.53
N GLU A 59 7.25 -10.91 -12.77
CA GLU A 59 6.03 -10.20 -13.18
C GLU A 59 4.82 -10.62 -12.34
N GLU A 60 4.70 -11.91 -12.06
CA GLU A 60 3.60 -12.42 -11.24
C GLU A 60 3.72 -12.02 -9.76
N MET A 61 4.95 -11.97 -9.22
CA MET A 61 5.21 -11.42 -7.88
C MET A 61 4.82 -9.94 -7.80
N LEU A 62 5.16 -9.16 -8.84
CA LEU A 62 4.78 -7.75 -8.96
C LEU A 62 3.26 -7.58 -9.08
N ARG A 63 2.56 -8.53 -9.72
CA ARG A 63 1.10 -8.52 -9.84
C ARG A 63 0.40 -8.81 -8.52
N ILE A 64 0.91 -9.78 -7.76
CA ILE A 64 0.26 -10.24 -6.52
C ILE A 64 0.63 -9.34 -5.34
N GLU A 65 1.92 -9.02 -5.16
CA GLU A 65 2.45 -8.24 -4.04
C GLU A 65 3.45 -7.16 -4.52
N PRO A 66 2.97 -6.09 -5.20
CA PRO A 66 3.84 -5.03 -5.68
C PRO A 66 4.54 -4.29 -4.53
N PRO A 67 5.85 -4.00 -4.62
CA PRO A 67 6.61 -3.27 -3.60
C PRO A 67 6.12 -1.84 -3.37
N VAL A 68 5.61 -1.23 -4.45
CA VAL A 68 5.02 0.10 -4.44
C VAL A 68 3.53 -0.07 -4.66
N GLN A 69 2.76 0.06 -3.59
CA GLN A 69 1.31 -0.11 -3.66
C GLN A 69 0.59 1.14 -4.18
N PHE A 70 1.20 2.32 -4.10
CA PHE A 70 0.65 3.58 -4.61
C PHE A 70 1.75 4.62 -4.85
N THR A 71 1.47 5.56 -5.74
CA THR A 71 2.29 6.76 -5.94
C THR A 71 1.42 7.98 -5.68
N VAL A 72 1.90 8.88 -4.82
CA VAL A 72 1.16 10.10 -4.50
C VAL A 72 1.32 11.13 -5.61
N ARG A 73 0.22 11.80 -5.95
CA ARG A 73 0.20 13.04 -6.75
C ARG A 73 -0.43 14.12 -5.88
N THR A 74 0.14 15.31 -5.94
CA THR A 74 -0.36 16.51 -5.24
C THR A 74 -1.06 17.38 -6.27
N GLU A 75 -2.28 17.84 -5.98
CA GLU A 75 -2.91 18.92 -6.73
C GLU A 75 -2.13 20.22 -6.47
N LEU A 76 -1.97 21.06 -7.50
CA LEU A 76 -1.16 22.29 -7.43
C LEU A 76 -1.73 23.40 -6.51
N GLU A 77 -2.89 23.16 -5.88
CA GLU A 77 -3.48 24.07 -4.90
C GLU A 77 -3.33 23.49 -3.48
N ASP A 78 -2.34 24.00 -2.76
CA ASP A 78 -2.15 23.75 -1.34
C ASP A 78 -3.28 24.44 -0.54
N ILE A 79 -4.04 23.66 0.24
CA ILE A 79 -4.84 24.23 1.33
C ILE A 79 -3.94 24.35 2.56
N GLU A 80 -3.16 25.43 2.60
CA GLU A 80 -2.23 25.73 3.69
C GLU A 80 -3.02 26.20 4.93
N LEU A 81 -3.36 25.26 5.83
CA LEU A 81 -4.13 25.54 7.05
C LEU A 81 -3.24 25.95 8.25
N SER A 82 -1.92 25.80 8.17
CA SER A 82 -0.87 26.46 9.00
C SER A 82 0.53 25.93 8.59
N ASP A 83 1.61 26.70 8.81
CA ASP A 83 3.04 26.39 8.51
C ASP A 83 3.60 25.04 9.01
N SER A 84 2.78 24.23 9.68
CA SER A 84 3.16 22.99 10.32
C SER A 84 2.10 21.89 10.22
N LEU A 85 0.99 22.12 9.51
CA LEU A 85 -0.08 21.15 9.28
C LEU A 85 -0.21 20.89 7.79
N PHE A 86 0.06 19.65 7.38
CA PHE A 86 -0.17 19.14 6.05
C PHE A 86 -1.36 18.18 6.07
N ILE A 87 -2.31 18.38 5.17
CA ILE A 87 -3.46 17.50 4.98
C ILE A 87 -3.55 17.18 3.49
N GLN A 88 -3.67 15.90 3.18
CA GLN A 88 -3.97 15.40 1.86
C GLN A 88 -5.18 14.49 1.94
N ALA A 89 -6.08 14.61 0.97
CA ALA A 89 -7.19 13.70 0.78
C ALA A 89 -7.27 13.33 -0.71
N GLY A 90 -7.71 12.11 -0.98
CA GLY A 90 -7.87 11.59 -2.33
C GLY A 90 -9.16 10.79 -2.43
N ILE A 91 -9.86 10.94 -3.56
CA ILE A 91 -11.01 10.13 -3.95
C ILE A 91 -10.69 9.48 -5.29
N GLY A 92 -10.88 8.17 -5.38
CA GLY A 92 -10.74 7.42 -6.63
C GLY A 92 -12.06 6.81 -7.02
N TYR A 93 -12.46 7.01 -8.27
CA TYR A 93 -13.60 6.34 -8.88
C TYR A 93 -13.11 5.49 -10.06
N LEU A 94 -13.44 4.22 -10.07
CA LEU A 94 -13.06 3.26 -11.10
C LEU A 94 -14.31 2.58 -11.64
N ASN A 95 -14.64 2.86 -12.91
CA ASN A 95 -15.58 2.03 -13.63
C ASN A 95 -14.79 0.97 -14.42
N THR A 96 -14.83 -0.26 -13.94
CA THR A 96 -14.07 -1.37 -14.51
C THR A 96 -15.01 -2.50 -14.90
N GLU A 97 -15.13 -2.74 -16.20
CA GLU A 97 -15.90 -3.84 -16.78
C GLU A 97 -15.05 -4.60 -17.80
N VAL A 98 -15.27 -5.91 -17.91
CA VAL A 98 -14.68 -6.75 -18.96
C VAL A 98 -15.28 -6.34 -20.31
N LEU A 99 -14.47 -5.79 -21.21
CA LEU A 99 -14.94 -5.33 -22.53
C LEU A 99 -14.90 -6.40 -23.62
N ASP A 100 -13.97 -7.36 -23.53
CA ASP A 100 -13.81 -8.47 -24.45
C ASP A 100 -13.21 -9.67 -23.69
N ALA A 101 -13.96 -10.76 -23.60
CA ALA A 101 -13.54 -11.99 -22.92
C ALA A 101 -12.79 -12.97 -23.83
N GLY A 102 -12.74 -12.69 -25.14
CA GLY A 102 -12.14 -13.57 -26.14
C GLY A 102 -12.72 -14.98 -26.11
N THR A 103 -11.85 -15.99 -26.03
CA THR A 103 -12.25 -17.42 -25.95
C THR A 103 -12.23 -17.98 -24.53
N LEU A 104 -11.99 -17.14 -23.52
CA LEU A 104 -11.95 -17.58 -22.13
C LEU A 104 -13.38 -17.83 -21.63
N VAL A 105 -13.58 -18.90 -20.87
CA VAL A 105 -14.91 -19.30 -20.38
C VAL A 105 -15.29 -18.54 -19.10
N THR A 106 -14.30 -17.96 -18.41
CA THR A 106 -14.46 -17.41 -17.06
C THR A 106 -14.68 -15.90 -16.99
N PRO A 107 -14.10 -15.01 -17.82
CA PRO A 107 -14.51 -13.61 -17.85
C PRO A 107 -15.79 -13.49 -18.65
N VAL A 108 -16.80 -12.79 -18.12
CA VAL A 108 -18.03 -12.47 -18.85
C VAL A 108 -17.99 -11.00 -19.22
N GLU A 109 -18.23 -10.69 -20.49
CA GLU A 109 -18.34 -9.30 -20.95
C GLU A 109 -19.39 -8.54 -20.13
N GLY A 110 -19.04 -7.35 -19.65
CA GLY A 110 -19.83 -6.53 -18.75
C GLY A 110 -19.75 -6.92 -17.26
N ALA A 111 -19.01 -7.97 -16.89
CA ALA A 111 -18.72 -8.25 -15.49
C ALA A 111 -17.65 -7.28 -14.94
N PRO A 112 -17.71 -6.92 -13.64
CA PRO A 112 -16.68 -6.09 -13.03
C PRO A 112 -15.33 -6.81 -12.98
N LEU A 113 -14.24 -6.05 -13.11
CA LEU A 113 -12.88 -6.61 -12.98
C LEU A 113 -12.62 -7.10 -11.55
N SER A 114 -11.98 -8.26 -11.44
CA SER A 114 -11.69 -8.86 -10.13
C SER A 114 -10.75 -7.97 -9.30
N GLY A 115 -11.11 -7.73 -8.04
CA GLY A 115 -10.34 -6.97 -7.05
C GLY A 115 -10.33 -5.46 -7.29
N SER A 116 -11.18 -4.96 -8.19
CA SER A 116 -11.24 -3.53 -8.53
C SER A 116 -12.32 -2.82 -7.72
N PRO A 117 -11.96 -2.01 -6.70
CA PRO A 117 -12.93 -1.20 -5.97
C PRO A 117 -13.46 -0.07 -6.85
N GLU A 118 -14.77 0.17 -6.80
CA GLU A 118 -15.37 1.25 -7.58
C GLU A 118 -15.06 2.60 -6.93
N LEU A 119 -15.12 2.66 -5.60
CA LEU A 119 -14.80 3.85 -4.83
C LEU A 119 -13.66 3.61 -3.83
N THR A 120 -12.72 4.54 -3.80
CA THR A 120 -11.65 4.59 -2.81
C THR A 120 -11.55 5.97 -2.19
N LEU A 121 -11.28 6.02 -0.89
CA LEU A 121 -11.01 7.25 -0.15
C LEU A 121 -9.70 7.08 0.59
N THR A 122 -8.83 8.07 0.48
CA THR A 122 -7.55 8.09 1.19
C THR A 122 -7.33 9.44 1.82
N GLY A 123 -6.58 9.49 2.91
CA GLY A 123 -6.03 10.74 3.38
C GLY A 123 -4.83 10.56 4.27
N LEU A 124 -4.07 11.63 4.38
CA LEU A 124 -2.85 11.74 5.16
C LEU A 124 -2.92 13.08 5.90
N VAL A 125 -2.69 13.05 7.20
CA VAL A 125 -2.54 14.23 8.03
C VAL A 125 -1.18 14.16 8.70
N VAL A 126 -0.38 15.20 8.51
CA VAL A 126 0.91 15.37 9.19
C VAL A 126 0.89 16.70 9.92
N LYS A 127 1.12 16.65 11.24
CA LYS A 127 1.30 17.82 12.07
C LYS A 127 2.70 17.81 12.66
N SER A 128 3.51 18.77 12.26
CA SER A 128 4.77 19.05 12.91
C SER A 128 4.56 20.03 14.07
N ILE A 129 5.24 19.79 15.19
CA ILE A 129 5.14 20.60 16.41
C ILE A 129 6.57 20.91 16.82
N PRO A 130 7.01 22.17 16.75
CA PRO A 130 8.32 22.53 17.26
C PRO A 130 8.32 22.40 18.79
N ILE A 131 9.33 21.72 19.33
CA ILE A 131 9.57 21.57 20.76
C ILE A 131 11.00 22.04 21.04
N GLY A 132 11.14 23.31 21.43
CA GLY A 132 12.45 23.95 21.48
C GLY A 132 13.05 24.08 20.07
N ASP A 133 14.28 23.60 19.90
CA ASP A 133 14.98 23.58 18.61
C ASP A 133 14.72 22.28 17.80
N HIS A 134 13.84 21.41 18.31
CA HIS A 134 13.56 20.08 17.78
C HIS A 134 12.16 19.95 17.22
N LEU A 135 11.91 18.86 16.46
CA LEU A 135 10.62 18.63 15.82
C LEU A 135 9.95 17.34 16.31
N LEU A 136 8.71 17.49 16.77
CA LEU A 136 7.78 16.37 16.97
C LEU A 136 6.81 16.32 15.78
N SER A 137 6.84 15.25 15.00
CA SER A 137 5.90 15.00 13.92
C SER A 137 4.86 13.97 14.34
N LEU A 138 3.58 14.32 14.14
CA LEU A 138 2.43 13.45 14.27
C LEU A 138 1.91 13.16 12.87
N GLN A 139 1.80 11.89 12.50
CA GLN A 139 1.31 11.47 11.20
C GLN A 139 0.18 10.45 11.39
N THR A 140 -0.88 10.59 10.60
CA THR A 140 -1.89 9.54 10.44
C THR A 140 -2.34 9.47 9.01
N ASP A 141 -2.52 8.26 8.51
CA ASP A 141 -3.14 8.01 7.22
C ASP A 141 -4.36 7.11 7.39
N PHE A 142 -5.35 7.32 6.53
CA PHE A 142 -6.52 6.47 6.42
C PHE A 142 -6.69 6.02 4.97
N ARG A 143 -7.17 4.80 4.82
CA ARG A 143 -7.55 4.21 3.55
C ARG A 143 -8.89 3.51 3.74
N TRP A 144 -9.86 3.89 2.95
CA TRP A 144 -11.11 3.15 2.78
C TRP A 144 -11.24 2.73 1.32
N LYS A 145 -11.74 1.53 1.12
CA LYS A 145 -12.17 1.04 -0.19
C LYS A 145 -13.50 0.32 -0.02
N ASP A 146 -14.33 0.39 -1.04
CA ASP A 146 -15.59 -0.33 -1.07
C ASP A 146 -15.41 -1.84 -1.31
N GLU A 147 -16.55 -2.52 -1.38
CA GLU A 147 -16.60 -3.95 -1.64
C GLU A 147 -16.08 -4.29 -3.04
N THR A 148 -15.32 -5.38 -3.15
CA THR A 148 -14.80 -5.86 -4.45
C THR A 148 -15.26 -7.28 -4.73
N GLN A 149 -15.40 -7.62 -6.00
CA GLN A 149 -15.65 -9.00 -6.43
C GLN A 149 -14.34 -9.67 -6.80
N LYS A 150 -14.19 -10.98 -6.56
CA LYS A 150 -13.00 -11.76 -6.96
C LYS A 150 -13.22 -12.64 -8.19
N ASP A 151 -14.41 -12.63 -8.76
CA ASP A 151 -14.75 -13.45 -9.91
C ASP A 151 -15.31 -12.58 -11.04
N GLU A 152 -14.84 -12.86 -12.25
CA GLU A 152 -15.22 -12.20 -13.50
C GLU A 152 -16.31 -13.01 -14.25
N SER A 153 -16.76 -14.15 -13.67
CA SER A 153 -17.74 -15.07 -14.26
C SER A 153 -19.19 -14.60 -14.23
N GLY A 154 -19.48 -13.49 -13.56
CA GLY A 154 -20.84 -12.99 -13.36
C GLY A 154 -21.73 -13.92 -12.50
N SER A 155 -21.21 -15.07 -12.03
CA SER A 155 -21.87 -15.93 -11.06
C SER A 155 -21.40 -15.56 -9.65
N SER A 156 -22.35 -15.23 -8.79
CA SER A 156 -22.14 -14.81 -7.40
C SER A 156 -21.54 -15.98 -6.58
N LEU A 157 -20.64 -15.83 -5.60
CA LEU A 157 -20.72 -14.89 -4.48
C LEU A 157 -19.34 -14.64 -3.80
N THR A 158 -18.24 -14.57 -4.55
CA THR A 158 -16.93 -14.28 -3.93
C THR A 158 -16.71 -12.77 -3.81
N ARG A 159 -17.11 -12.19 -2.68
CA ARG A 159 -17.03 -10.76 -2.39
C ARG A 159 -16.06 -10.49 -1.25
N VAL A 160 -15.19 -9.51 -1.43
CA VAL A 160 -14.42 -8.91 -0.35
C VAL A 160 -15.23 -7.73 0.17
N GLU A 161 -15.57 -7.75 1.46
CA GLU A 161 -16.26 -6.64 2.12
C GLU A 161 -15.40 -5.36 2.06
N ASP A 162 -16.06 -4.20 2.15
CA ASP A 162 -15.38 -2.93 2.28
C ASP A 162 -14.49 -2.92 3.53
N ASN A 163 -13.43 -2.11 3.50
CA ASN A 163 -12.58 -1.99 4.66
C ASN A 163 -11.91 -0.63 4.80
N THR A 164 -11.66 -0.27 6.06
CA THR A 164 -10.95 0.91 6.52
C THR A 164 -9.69 0.50 7.26
N ILE A 165 -8.56 1.06 6.86
CA ILE A 165 -7.29 0.96 7.58
C ILE A 165 -6.90 2.36 8.01
N ILE A 166 -6.57 2.50 9.30
CA ILE A 166 -5.98 3.73 9.85
C ILE A 166 -4.62 3.38 10.43
N ASN A 167 -3.60 4.15 10.08
CA ASN A 167 -2.27 4.05 10.66
C ASN A 167 -1.92 5.37 11.35
N ALA A 168 -1.05 5.30 12.35
CA ALA A 168 -0.52 6.48 13.03
C ALA A 168 0.96 6.31 13.37
N ARG A 169 1.69 7.41 13.33
CA ARG A 169 3.10 7.49 13.68
C ARG A 169 3.40 8.79 14.41
N VAL A 170 4.21 8.69 15.45
CA VAL A 170 4.78 9.81 16.17
C VAL A 170 6.29 9.71 16.03
N THR A 171 6.92 10.76 15.55
CA THR A 171 8.38 10.83 15.37
C THR A 171 8.91 12.05 16.09
N TYR A 172 9.93 11.87 16.93
CA TYR A 172 10.64 12.95 17.61
C TYR A 172 12.10 12.93 17.19
N ALA A 173 12.54 13.98 16.50
CA ALA A 173 13.92 14.17 16.11
C ALA A 173 14.60 15.14 17.08
N PHE A 174 15.80 14.83 17.56
CA PHE A 174 16.50 15.59 18.60
C PHE A 174 18.03 15.44 18.56
N GLY A 175 18.73 16.27 19.34
CA GLY A 175 20.20 16.38 19.35
C GLY A 175 20.73 17.41 18.34
N ASP A 176 22.05 17.55 18.26
CA ASP A 176 22.66 18.50 17.33
C ASP A 176 22.29 18.12 15.89
N ASP A 177 21.75 19.08 15.13
CA ASP A 177 21.25 18.91 13.77
C ASP A 177 20.27 17.72 13.59
N ASP A 178 19.46 17.42 14.61
CA ASP A 178 18.45 16.33 14.61
C ASP A 178 19.04 14.93 14.34
N GLN A 179 20.28 14.69 14.80
CA GLN A 179 21.00 13.42 14.58
C GLN A 179 20.35 12.18 15.21
N TYR A 180 19.48 12.33 16.22
CA TYR A 180 18.74 11.23 16.84
C TYR A 180 17.25 11.30 16.47
N GLU A 181 16.67 10.16 16.09
CA GLU A 181 15.23 10.08 15.82
C GLU A 181 14.63 8.89 16.58
N LEU A 182 13.56 9.16 17.33
CA LEU A 182 12.71 8.14 17.92
C LEU A 182 11.35 8.19 17.24
N ALA A 183 10.90 7.06 16.70
CA ALA A 183 9.55 6.93 16.19
C ALA A 183 8.81 5.78 16.87
N ILE A 184 7.53 6.02 17.16
CA ILE A 184 6.56 5.04 17.65
C ILE A 184 5.40 5.05 16.67
N TRP A 185 4.93 3.87 16.28
CA TRP A 185 3.90 3.75 15.26
C TRP A 185 2.92 2.62 15.59
N GLY A 186 1.75 2.73 14.98
CA GLY A 186 0.72 1.72 14.97
C GLY A 186 0.09 1.59 13.59
N GLU A 187 -0.05 0.37 13.11
CA GLU A 187 -0.66 0.04 11.83
C GLU A 187 -1.96 -0.72 12.04
N ASN A 188 -2.92 -0.51 11.14
CA ASN A 188 -4.25 -1.12 11.19
C ASN A 188 -4.98 -0.90 12.53
N LEU A 189 -5.00 0.35 13.00
CA LEU A 189 -5.60 0.76 14.27
C LEU A 189 -7.13 0.59 14.33
N THR A 190 -7.79 0.43 13.19
CA THR A 190 -9.22 0.10 13.11
C THR A 190 -9.50 -1.34 13.59
N GLY A 191 -8.52 -2.23 13.54
CA GLY A 191 -8.70 -3.66 13.81
C GLY A 191 -9.66 -4.33 12.82
N GLU A 192 -9.94 -3.68 11.69
CA GLU A 192 -10.85 -4.21 10.70
C GLU A 192 -10.25 -5.45 10.03
N LYS A 193 -11.14 -6.40 9.73
CA LYS A 193 -10.81 -7.66 9.09
C LYS A 193 -11.32 -7.61 7.67
N VAL A 194 -10.45 -7.94 6.73
CA VAL A 194 -10.89 -8.17 5.36
C VAL A 194 -11.62 -9.50 5.34
N ARG A 195 -12.93 -9.46 5.10
CA ARG A 195 -13.76 -10.65 5.00
C ARG A 195 -14.04 -10.96 3.54
N LEU A 196 -13.83 -12.22 3.19
CA LEU A 196 -14.22 -12.83 1.95
C LEU A 196 -15.51 -13.60 2.21
N THR A 197 -16.62 -13.15 1.67
CA THR A 197 -17.78 -14.00 1.52
C THR A 197 -17.58 -14.81 0.26
N ILE A 198 -17.79 -16.13 0.33
CA ILE A 198 -17.81 -17.07 -0.79
C ILE A 198 -19.19 -17.72 -0.77
N GLY A 199 -19.78 -17.97 -1.92
CA GLY A 199 -21.02 -18.74 -1.94
C GLY A 199 -21.46 -19.10 -3.33
N ASP A 200 -22.54 -19.88 -3.36
CA ASP A 200 -23.20 -20.34 -4.57
C ASP A 200 -24.72 -20.16 -4.44
N ASN A 201 -25.29 -19.32 -5.31
CA ASN A 201 -26.72 -19.05 -5.35
C ASN A 201 -27.54 -20.23 -5.86
N ALA A 202 -26.94 -21.14 -6.65
CA ALA A 202 -27.61 -22.34 -7.12
C ALA A 202 -27.78 -23.39 -6.00
N THR A 203 -26.88 -23.41 -5.02
CA THR A 203 -26.94 -24.34 -3.88
C THR A 203 -27.29 -23.68 -2.55
N LEU A 204 -27.50 -22.36 -2.52
CA LEU A 204 -27.74 -21.53 -1.32
C LEU A 204 -26.68 -21.73 -0.23
N ASN A 205 -25.46 -22.13 -0.61
CA ASN A 205 -24.35 -22.30 0.32
C ASN A 205 -23.52 -21.02 0.36
N TYR A 206 -23.30 -20.50 1.57
CA TYR A 206 -22.49 -19.32 1.82
C TYR A 206 -21.48 -19.63 2.93
N GLN A 207 -20.24 -19.23 2.72
CA GLN A 207 -19.14 -19.35 3.66
C GLN A 207 -18.47 -17.99 3.80
N MET A 208 -18.22 -17.56 5.03
CA MET A 208 -17.45 -16.36 5.30
C MET A 208 -16.05 -16.77 5.75
N GLN A 209 -15.03 -16.26 5.09
CA GLN A 209 -13.63 -16.51 5.38
C GLN A 209 -12.90 -15.18 5.56
N CYS A 210 -12.28 -14.95 6.71
CA CYS A 210 -11.46 -13.76 6.94
C CYS A 210 -10.00 -14.07 6.56
N ASN A 211 -9.59 -13.78 5.32
CA ASN A 211 -8.21 -13.99 4.85
C ASN A 211 -7.58 -12.65 4.45
N GLY A 212 -6.31 -12.43 4.81
CA GLY A 212 -5.49 -11.32 4.30
C GLY A 212 -5.09 -10.24 5.33
N ASN A 213 -5.79 -10.13 6.46
CA ASN A 213 -5.36 -9.32 7.61
C ASN A 213 -6.04 -9.87 8.88
N PRO A 214 -5.30 -10.25 9.95
CA PRO A 214 -5.91 -10.84 11.14
C PRO A 214 -6.82 -9.88 11.92
N GLY A 215 -6.98 -8.63 11.48
CA GLY A 215 -7.66 -7.56 12.22
C GLY A 215 -6.89 -7.20 13.49
N MET A 216 -5.58 -7.43 13.46
CA MET A 216 -4.71 -7.07 14.56
C MET A 216 -4.07 -5.74 14.20
N ALA A 217 -4.07 -4.83 15.18
CA ALA A 217 -3.24 -3.66 15.14
C ALA A 217 -1.80 -4.08 15.44
N PHE A 218 -0.86 -3.62 14.62
CA PHE A 218 0.57 -3.80 14.87
C PHE A 218 1.11 -2.53 15.49
N TYR A 219 2.05 -2.68 16.42
CA TYR A 219 2.70 -1.55 17.06
C TYR A 219 4.20 -1.77 17.03
N GLY A 220 4.93 -0.69 16.85
CA GLY A 220 6.38 -0.75 16.84
C GLY A 220 7.02 0.56 17.26
N ALA A 221 8.32 0.47 17.49
CA ALA A 221 9.16 1.62 17.72
C ALA A 221 10.49 1.40 17.02
N ASN A 222 11.06 2.48 16.49
CA ASN A 222 12.39 2.48 15.90
C ASN A 222 13.19 3.67 16.44
N PHE A 223 14.48 3.44 16.62
CA PHE A 223 15.44 4.48 16.99
C PHE A 223 16.53 4.54 15.92
N ARG A 224 16.81 5.74 15.43
CA ARG A 224 17.82 6.00 14.40
C ARG A 224 18.83 7.00 14.93
N VAL A 225 20.09 6.76 14.56
CA VAL A 225 21.22 7.66 14.81
C VAL A 225 21.88 7.97 13.47
N ALA A 226 22.02 9.25 13.15
CA ALA A 226 22.81 9.74 12.03
C ALA A 226 24.18 10.23 12.58
N PHE A 227 25.26 9.90 11.88
CA PHE A 227 26.63 10.32 12.21
C PHE A 227 27.20 11.22 11.11
#